data_AF-A0A011M3K7-F1
#
_entry.id   AF-A0A011M3K7-F1
#
_cell.length_a   1.000
_cell.length_b   1.000
_cell.length_c   1.000
_cell.angle_alpha   90.00
_cell.angle_beta   90.00
_cell.angle_gamma   90.00
#
_symmetry.space_group_name_H-M   'P 1'
#
loop_
_entity.id
_entity.type
_entity.pdbx_description
1 polymer ?
#
loop_
_entity_poly.entity_id
_entity_poly.type
_entity_poly.pdbx_seq_one_letter_code
_entity_poly.pdbx_strand_id
1 'polypeptide(L)'
;MPRIFDNIDKALLPALQRTMEVTERADFCVGYFNLRGWRHLSGYVDRWAGGAGQCCRLLIGMHVSPSDGLHRALRARDEGEALDNQTAIREKRQVAEDFRDQLTFGVPTNADEAGLHQLSRQPRSGKLVVKVHLRHPLHAKLYLLFRRTRSIRLLAVLGAAT
;
A
#
# COMPACT_ATOMS: atom_id res chain seq x y z
N MET A 1 15.84 -7.33 -21.28
CA MET A 1 14.84 -6.44 -21.91
C MET A 1 13.71 -6.17 -20.92
N PRO A 2 13.19 -4.93 -20.83
CA PRO A 2 12.01 -4.62 -20.01
C PRO A 2 10.77 -5.35 -20.55
N ARG A 3 9.87 -5.77 -19.64
CA ARG A 3 8.58 -6.36 -19.99
C ARG A 3 7.49 -5.31 -19.75
N ILE A 4 6.71 -5.01 -20.79
CA ILE A 4 5.56 -4.09 -20.70
C ILE A 4 4.30 -4.92 -20.45
N PHE A 5 3.48 -4.45 -19.51
CA PHE A 5 2.17 -5.02 -19.17
C PHE A 5 1.10 -3.99 -19.50
N ASP A 6 0.24 -4.32 -20.46
CA ASP A 6 -0.88 -3.49 -20.92
C ASP A 6 -2.21 -3.86 -20.25
N ASN A 7 -2.26 -5.00 -19.55
CA ASN A 7 -3.49 -5.62 -19.04
C ASN A 7 -4.54 -5.94 -20.13
N ILE A 8 -4.10 -6.04 -21.39
CA ILE A 8 -4.90 -6.50 -22.55
C ILE A 8 -4.36 -7.88 -22.95
N ASP A 9 -3.13 -7.92 -23.48
CA ASP A 9 -2.45 -9.17 -23.86
C ASP A 9 -1.55 -9.69 -22.74
N LYS A 10 -1.00 -8.78 -21.93
CA LYS A 10 -0.09 -9.09 -20.82
C LYS A 10 -0.60 -8.48 -19.54
N ALA A 11 -1.29 -9.30 -18.76
CA ALA A 11 -1.74 -8.94 -17.43
C ALA A 11 -0.58 -8.81 -16.43
N LEU A 12 -0.59 -7.71 -15.68
CA LEU A 12 0.37 -7.44 -14.60
C LEU A 12 0.23 -8.45 -13.45
N LEU A 13 -1.00 -8.71 -13.00
CA LEU A 13 -1.26 -9.49 -11.80
C LEU A 13 -0.60 -10.89 -11.83
N PRO A 14 -0.77 -11.71 -12.90
CA PRO A 14 -0.12 -13.02 -12.97
C PRO A 14 1.41 -12.95 -12.98
N ALA A 15 2.01 -11.88 -13.51
CA ALA A 15 3.46 -11.71 -13.51
C ALA A 15 3.97 -11.27 -12.13
N LEU A 16 3.21 -10.43 -11.44
CA LEU A 16 3.49 -10.02 -10.07
C LEU A 16 3.44 -11.23 -9.13
N GLN A 17 2.39 -12.04 -9.21
CA GLN A 17 2.22 -13.27 -8.41
C GLN A 17 3.39 -14.25 -8.59
N ARG A 18 3.75 -14.57 -9.85
CA ARG A 18 4.91 -15.42 -10.16
C ARG A 18 6.22 -14.87 -9.60
N THR A 19 6.38 -13.54 -9.58
CA THR A 19 7.59 -12.93 -9.01
C THR A 19 7.57 -12.99 -7.48
N MET A 20 6.39 -12.83 -6.86
CA MET A 20 6.21 -12.93 -5.42
C MET A 20 6.50 -14.32 -4.85
N GLU A 21 6.33 -15.39 -5.65
CA GLU A 21 6.67 -16.77 -5.24
C GLU A 21 8.13 -16.95 -4.80
N VAL A 22 9.04 -16.18 -5.40
CA VAL A 22 10.50 -16.27 -5.14
C VAL A 22 11.06 -15.03 -4.44
N THR A 23 10.17 -14.18 -3.91
CA THR A 23 10.51 -12.92 -3.25
C THR A 23 10.46 -13.09 -1.74
N GLU A 24 11.33 -12.39 -1.02
CA GLU A 24 11.37 -12.38 0.46
C GLU A 24 10.93 -11.04 1.07
N ARG A 25 10.89 -9.99 0.25
CA ARG A 25 10.46 -8.65 0.64
C ARG A 25 9.88 -7.89 -0.54
N ALA A 26 8.91 -7.02 -0.28
CA ALA A 26 8.36 -6.12 -1.28
C ALA A 26 8.23 -4.69 -0.78
N ASP A 27 8.38 -3.73 -1.68
CA ASP A 27 8.04 -2.34 -1.44
C ASP A 27 7.01 -1.89 -2.49
N PHE A 28 5.81 -1.55 -2.05
CA PHE A 28 4.71 -1.10 -2.88
C PHE A 28 4.44 0.37 -2.62
N CYS A 29 4.27 1.14 -3.68
CA CYS A 29 3.91 2.55 -3.65
C CYS A 29 2.75 2.73 -4.62
N VAL A 30 1.56 2.92 -4.08
CA VAL A 30 0.30 2.95 -4.83
C VAL A 30 -0.52 4.16 -4.46
N GLY A 31 -1.14 4.80 -5.45
CA GLY A 31 -2.01 5.95 -5.22
C GLY A 31 -3.40 5.62 -4.70
N TYR A 32 -3.81 4.37 -4.85
CA TYR A 32 -5.06 3.85 -4.31
C TYR A 32 -4.86 2.41 -3.88
N PHE A 33 -5.39 2.08 -2.70
CA PHE A 33 -5.32 0.73 -2.14
C PHE A 33 -6.74 0.22 -1.90
N ASN A 34 -7.02 -0.99 -2.38
CA ASN A 34 -8.29 -1.66 -2.17
C ASN A 34 -8.07 -3.10 -1.69
N LEU A 35 -9.06 -3.62 -0.97
CA LEU A 35 -8.95 -4.91 -0.32
C LEU A 35 -8.97 -6.07 -1.32
N ARG A 36 -9.78 -5.96 -2.39
CA ARG A 36 -9.90 -7.00 -3.42
C ARG A 36 -8.58 -7.25 -4.15
N GLY A 37 -7.91 -6.18 -4.57
CA GLY A 37 -6.57 -6.22 -5.16
C GLY A 37 -5.54 -6.80 -4.20
N TRP A 38 -5.57 -6.38 -2.93
CA TRP A 38 -4.66 -6.90 -1.90
C TRP A 38 -4.81 -8.41 -1.69
N ARG A 39 -6.03 -8.94 -1.70
CA ARG A 39 -6.29 -10.38 -1.48
C ARG A 39 -5.54 -11.26 -2.47
N HIS A 40 -5.32 -10.82 -3.71
CA HIS A 40 -4.54 -11.58 -4.70
C HIS A 40 -3.03 -11.69 -4.38
N LEU A 41 -2.50 -10.82 -3.51
CA LEU A 41 -1.08 -10.75 -3.15
C LEU A 41 -0.80 -11.11 -1.69
N SER A 42 -1.78 -10.90 -0.81
CA SER A 42 -1.70 -11.07 0.64
C SER A 42 -1.16 -12.44 1.08
N GLY A 43 -1.58 -13.52 0.42
CA GLY A 43 -1.13 -14.87 0.73
C GLY A 43 0.36 -15.12 0.45
N TYR A 44 1.00 -14.33 -0.43
CA TYR A 44 2.45 -14.39 -0.63
C TYR A 44 3.19 -13.66 0.49
N VAL A 45 2.67 -12.50 0.91
CA VAL A 45 3.22 -11.72 2.03
C VAL A 45 3.18 -12.53 3.33
N ASP A 46 2.14 -13.34 3.52
CA ASP A 46 2.00 -14.19 4.70
C ASP A 46 3.07 -15.29 4.81
N ARG A 47 3.77 -15.61 3.73
CA ARG A 47 4.86 -16.62 3.75
C ARG A 47 6.15 -16.07 4.33
N TRP A 48 6.30 -14.74 4.41
CA TRP A 48 7.50 -14.12 4.93
C TRP A 48 7.54 -14.16 6.46
N ALA A 49 8.74 -14.16 7.01
CA ALA A 49 8.97 -14.21 8.45
C ALA A 49 8.39 -12.99 9.19
N GLY A 50 8.30 -11.83 8.51
CA GLY A 50 8.00 -10.55 9.14
C GLY A 50 9.24 -9.91 9.75
N GLY A 51 9.13 -8.61 10.08
CA GLY A 51 10.23 -7.82 10.62
C GLY A 51 11.08 -7.13 9.55
N ALA A 52 12.17 -6.52 9.99
CA ALA A 52 13.00 -5.67 9.14
C ALA A 52 13.62 -6.47 7.99
N GLY A 53 13.32 -6.08 6.75
CA GLY A 53 13.90 -6.71 5.56
C GLY A 53 13.19 -7.98 5.08
N GLN A 54 12.13 -8.42 5.75
CA GLN A 54 11.34 -9.64 5.43
C GLN A 54 9.83 -9.35 5.51
N CYS A 55 9.43 -8.17 5.02
CA CYS A 55 8.05 -7.68 5.09
C CYS A 55 7.64 -6.97 3.79
N CYS A 56 6.36 -6.71 3.63
CA CYS A 56 5.85 -5.78 2.64
C CYS A 56 5.86 -4.37 3.23
N ARG A 57 6.51 -3.41 2.58
CA ARG A 57 6.33 -1.98 2.90
C ARG A 57 5.34 -1.40 1.90
N LEU A 58 4.26 -0.80 2.39
CA LEU A 58 3.18 -0.28 1.57
C LEU A 58 3.05 1.23 1.83
N LEU A 59 3.36 2.02 0.81
CA LEU A 59 3.12 3.45 0.77
C LEU A 59 1.85 3.71 -0.03
N ILE A 60 0.88 4.36 0.61
CA ILE A 60 -0.45 4.60 0.05
C ILE A 60 -0.65 6.10 -0.12
N GLY A 61 -1.02 6.51 -1.33
CA GLY A 61 -1.69 7.79 -1.55
C GLY A 61 -3.15 7.67 -1.14
N MET A 62 -3.70 8.67 -0.47
CA MET A 62 -5.15 8.72 -0.32
C MET A 62 -5.77 9.45 -1.51
N HIS A 63 -6.77 8.83 -2.12
CA HIS A 63 -7.74 9.56 -2.94
C HIS A 63 -8.69 10.26 -1.97
N VAL A 64 -8.29 11.45 -1.55
CA VAL A 64 -9.03 12.50 -0.82
C VAL A 64 -10.49 12.14 -0.48
N SER A 65 -10.76 11.89 0.80
CA SER A 65 -11.99 12.41 1.41
C SER A 65 -11.77 13.91 1.63
N PRO A 66 -12.72 14.80 1.30
CA PRO A 66 -12.54 16.24 1.31
C PRO A 66 -12.55 16.80 2.74
N SER A 67 -11.61 16.38 3.60
CA SER A 67 -11.26 17.15 4.78
C SER A 67 -10.17 18.15 4.38
N ASP A 68 -10.59 19.24 3.77
CA ASP A 68 -9.75 20.37 3.34
C ASP A 68 -8.79 20.87 4.44
N GLY A 69 -9.13 20.66 5.72
CA GLY A 69 -8.32 21.05 6.87
C GLY A 69 -7.01 20.26 7.03
N LEU A 70 -7.02 18.93 6.82
CA LEU A 70 -5.85 18.09 7.08
C LEU A 70 -4.73 18.33 6.05
N HIS A 71 -5.10 18.47 4.77
CA HIS A 71 -4.14 18.78 3.72
C HIS A 71 -3.55 20.18 3.89
N ARG A 72 -4.34 21.18 4.32
CA ARG A 72 -3.84 22.53 4.61
C ARG A 72 -2.88 22.52 5.80
N ALA A 73 -3.24 21.87 6.91
CA ALA A 73 -2.37 21.75 8.09
C ALA A 73 -1.05 21.06 7.77
N LEU A 74 -1.05 20.00 6.94
CA LEU A 74 0.18 19.31 6.55
C LEU A 74 1.05 20.10 5.56
N ARG A 75 0.46 20.99 4.75
CA ARG A 75 1.17 21.87 3.80
C ARG A 75 1.73 23.13 4.48
N ALA A 76 0.98 23.73 5.41
CA ALA A 76 1.41 24.91 6.18
C ALA A 76 2.64 24.64 7.08
N ARG A 77 2.94 23.36 7.37
CA ARG A 77 4.10 22.93 8.16
C ARG A 77 5.47 23.20 7.54
N ASP A 78 5.56 23.54 6.26
CA ASP A 78 6.84 24.01 5.67
C ASP A 78 7.27 25.38 6.23
N GLU A 79 6.41 26.08 6.99
CA GLU A 79 6.70 27.38 7.62
C GLU A 79 7.02 27.30 9.13
N GLY A 80 7.24 26.10 9.69
CA GLY A 80 7.88 25.95 11.00
C GLY A 80 6.98 25.80 12.23
N GLU A 81 5.67 25.69 12.08
CA GLU A 81 4.77 25.43 13.22
C GLU A 81 4.75 23.93 13.62
N ALA A 82 5.16 23.65 14.86
CA ALA A 82 5.07 22.33 15.45
C ALA A 82 3.62 22.00 15.83
N LEU A 83 3.09 20.89 15.30
CA LEU A 83 1.79 20.35 15.70
C LEU A 83 1.75 20.09 17.20
N ASP A 84 0.69 20.56 17.86
CA ASP A 84 0.31 20.04 19.17
C ASP A 84 0.03 18.52 19.06
N ASN A 85 0.60 17.75 19.98
CA ASN A 85 0.51 16.29 20.00
C ASN A 85 -0.94 15.80 20.04
N GLN A 86 -1.85 16.53 20.69
CA GLN A 86 -3.28 16.17 20.73
C GLN A 86 -3.91 16.23 19.33
N THR A 87 -3.61 17.30 18.58
CA THR A 87 -4.09 17.47 17.20
C THR A 87 -3.52 16.38 16.29
N ALA A 88 -2.23 16.08 16.41
CA ALA A 88 -1.59 15.01 15.62
C ALA A 88 -2.18 13.62 15.89
N ILE A 89 -2.59 13.32 17.13
CA ILE A 89 -3.26 12.05 17.48
C ILE A 89 -4.65 11.98 16.86
N ARG A 90 -5.45 13.06 16.98
CA ARG A 90 -6.80 13.15 16.39
C ARG A 90 -6.75 12.98 14.87
N GLU A 91 -5.83 13.67 14.20
CA GLU A 91 -5.66 13.58 12.75
C GLU A 91 -5.24 12.19 12.29
N LYS A 92 -4.29 11.55 12.98
CA LYS A 92 -3.90 10.15 12.67
C LYS A 92 -5.08 9.20 12.79
N ARG A 93 -5.95 9.41 13.79
CA ARG A 93 -7.15 8.60 13.98
C ARG A 93 -8.14 8.79 12.83
N GLN A 94 -8.40 10.04 12.43
CA GLN A 94 -9.27 10.33 11.28
C GLN A 94 -8.76 9.65 10.00
N VAL A 95 -7.46 9.74 9.73
CA VAL A 95 -6.85 9.10 8.55
C VAL A 95 -7.01 7.57 8.58
N ALA A 96 -6.90 6.97 9.76
CA ALA A 96 -7.11 5.53 9.91
C ALA A 96 -8.58 5.12 9.69
N GLU A 97 -9.52 5.97 10.11
CA GLU A 97 -10.96 5.80 9.89
C GLU A 97 -11.31 5.95 8.40
N ASP A 98 -10.86 7.02 7.74
CA ASP A 98 -11.06 7.23 6.30
C ASP A 98 -10.46 6.08 5.47
N PHE A 99 -9.26 5.61 5.85
CA PHE A 99 -8.62 4.47 5.20
C PHE A 99 -9.44 3.18 5.38
N ARG A 100 -10.04 2.97 6.56
CA ARG A 100 -10.93 1.82 6.80
C ARG A 100 -12.16 1.88 5.91
N ASP A 101 -12.79 3.04 5.81
CA ASP A 101 -13.98 3.22 4.96
C ASP A 101 -13.66 2.98 3.49
N GLN A 102 -12.49 3.43 3.03
CA GLN A 102 -11.99 3.17 1.68
C GLN A 102 -11.80 1.66 1.41
N LEU A 103 -11.34 0.88 2.40
CA LEU A 103 -11.18 -0.58 2.24
C LEU A 103 -12.50 -1.32 2.04
N THR A 104 -13.59 -0.77 2.58
CA THR A 104 -14.93 -1.37 2.58
C THR A 104 -15.87 -0.76 1.54
N PHE A 105 -15.36 0.04 0.60
CA PHE A 105 -16.19 0.68 -0.42
C PHE A 105 -16.90 -0.35 -1.32
N GLY A 106 -18.23 -0.32 -1.35
CA GLY A 106 -19.10 -1.24 -2.08
C GLY A 106 -19.88 -2.20 -1.17
N VAL A 107 -20.59 -3.17 -1.76
CA VAL A 107 -21.31 -4.19 -0.98
C VAL A 107 -20.30 -5.19 -0.40
N PRO A 108 -20.19 -5.32 0.93
CA PRO A 108 -19.24 -6.23 1.55
C PRO A 108 -19.62 -7.68 1.29
N THR A 109 -18.63 -8.51 0.99
CA THR A 109 -18.77 -9.97 0.86
C THR A 109 -18.05 -10.68 2.01
N ASN A 110 -18.42 -11.93 2.31
CA ASN A 110 -17.68 -12.77 3.28
C ASN A 110 -16.18 -12.86 2.94
N ALA A 111 -15.86 -12.78 1.66
CA ALA A 111 -14.50 -12.83 1.17
C ALA A 111 -13.74 -11.50 1.42
N ASP A 112 -14.45 -10.38 1.44
CA ASP A 112 -13.90 -9.07 1.84
C ASP A 112 -13.69 -9.04 3.35
N GLU A 113 -14.61 -9.57 4.17
CA GLU A 113 -14.41 -9.72 5.61
C GLU A 113 -13.17 -10.57 5.95
N ALA A 114 -13.03 -11.74 5.32
CA ALA A 114 -11.85 -12.59 5.48
C ALA A 114 -10.55 -11.86 5.06
N GLY A 115 -10.60 -11.08 3.97
CA GLY A 115 -9.51 -10.23 3.53
C GLY A 115 -9.15 -9.15 4.53
N LEU A 116 -10.14 -8.51 5.15
CA LEU A 116 -9.93 -7.46 6.15
C LEU A 116 -9.29 -8.04 7.41
N HIS A 117 -9.75 -9.21 7.85
CA HIS A 117 -9.11 -9.94 8.95
C HIS A 117 -7.65 -10.26 8.64
N GLN A 118 -7.36 -10.76 7.44
CA GLN A 118 -5.98 -11.03 7.02
C GLN A 118 -5.12 -9.77 7.01
N LEU A 119 -5.60 -8.69 6.40
CA LEU A 119 -4.92 -7.39 6.37
C LEU A 119 -4.65 -6.86 7.79
N SER A 120 -5.58 -7.04 8.73
CA SER A 120 -5.41 -6.58 10.11
C SER A 120 -4.32 -7.34 10.90
N ARG A 121 -4.06 -8.61 10.53
CA ARG A 121 -3.04 -9.48 11.17
C ARG A 121 -1.63 -9.20 10.65
N GLN A 122 -1.49 -8.77 9.40
CA GLN A 122 -0.19 -8.60 8.76
C GLN A 122 0.68 -7.49 9.41
N PRO A 123 0.14 -6.31 9.77
CA PRO A 123 0.90 -5.32 10.53
C PRO A 123 1.28 -5.79 11.93
N ARG A 124 0.37 -6.49 12.62
CA ARG A 124 0.62 -7.01 13.96
C ARG A 124 1.73 -8.06 13.99
N SER A 125 1.83 -8.87 12.94
CA SER A 125 2.90 -9.86 12.75
C SER A 125 4.16 -9.29 12.09
N GLY A 126 4.22 -7.97 11.85
CA GLY A 126 5.37 -7.32 11.22
C GLY A 126 5.58 -7.69 9.75
N LYS A 127 4.61 -8.36 9.11
CA LYS A 127 4.66 -8.76 7.69
C LYS A 127 4.24 -7.65 6.74
N LEU A 128 3.51 -6.66 7.23
CA LEU A 128 3.09 -5.48 6.47
C LEU A 128 3.36 -4.20 7.26
N VAL A 129 4.04 -3.24 6.65
CA VAL A 129 4.23 -1.90 7.21
C VAL A 129 3.52 -0.92 6.30
N VAL A 130 2.46 -0.28 6.80
CA VAL A 130 1.67 0.69 6.04
C VAL A 130 2.07 2.11 6.42
N LYS A 131 2.32 2.95 5.42
CA LYS A 131 2.46 4.40 5.57
C LYS A 131 1.52 5.10 4.61
N VAL A 132 0.80 6.09 5.12
CA VAL A 132 -0.10 6.93 4.33
C VAL A 132 0.64 8.25 4.01
N HIS A 133 0.68 8.62 2.74
CA HIS A 133 1.27 9.87 2.26
C HIS A 133 0.18 10.87 1.89
N LEU A 134 0.07 11.95 2.66
CA LEU A 134 -1.01 12.95 2.54
C LEU A 134 -0.54 14.34 2.09
N ARG A 135 0.78 14.55 1.96
CA ARG A 135 1.32 15.89 1.65
C ARG A 135 0.94 16.32 0.24
N HIS A 136 1.11 15.42 -0.72
CA HIS A 136 0.76 15.61 -2.11
C HIS A 136 -0.04 14.39 -2.63
N PRO A 137 -0.91 14.57 -3.63
CA PRO A 137 -1.54 13.46 -4.32
C PRO A 137 -0.46 12.52 -4.88
N LEU A 138 -0.45 11.29 -4.41
CA LEU A 138 0.46 10.26 -4.92
C LEU A 138 -0.29 9.45 -5.97
N HIS A 139 -0.03 9.67 -7.26
CA HIS A 139 -0.64 8.91 -8.36
C HIS A 139 0.25 7.73 -8.83
N ALA A 140 1.15 7.26 -7.97
CA ALA A 140 2.11 6.23 -8.32
C ALA A 140 1.46 4.84 -8.39
N LYS A 141 2.01 3.99 -9.26
CA LYS A 141 1.93 2.53 -9.13
C LYS A 141 3.35 2.05 -9.31
N LEU A 142 3.95 1.60 -8.22
CA LEU A 142 5.30 1.09 -8.17
C LEU A 142 5.30 -0.14 -7.28
N TYR A 143 5.67 -1.27 -7.86
CA TYR A 143 5.86 -2.52 -7.13
C TYR A 143 7.33 -2.86 -7.26
N LEU A 144 8.04 -3.01 -6.14
CA LEU A 144 9.42 -3.48 -6.09
C LEU A 144 9.45 -4.82 -5.34
N LEU A 145 10.07 -5.82 -5.94
CA LEU A 145 10.18 -7.16 -5.38
C LEU A 145 11.65 -7.54 -5.24
N PHE A 146 12.03 -8.04 -4.06
CA PHE A 146 13.42 -8.32 -3.69
C PHE A 146 13.64 -9.80 -3.39
N ARG A 147 14.62 -10.39 -4.08
CA ARG A 147 15.08 -11.77 -3.86
C ARG A 147 16.51 -11.78 -3.32
N ARG A 148 16.82 -12.77 -2.49
CA ARG A 148 18.13 -12.96 -1.84
C ARG A 148 19.31 -13.30 -2.77
N THR A 149 19.05 -13.61 -4.05
CA THR A 149 20.10 -13.98 -5.01
C THR A 149 20.91 -12.76 -5.50
N ARG A 150 22.23 -12.92 -5.70
CA ARG A 150 23.19 -11.88 -6.16
C ARG A 150 22.72 -11.04 -7.37
N SER A 151 21.88 -11.60 -8.25
CA SER A 151 21.16 -10.82 -9.26
C SER A 151 19.83 -10.34 -8.70
N ILE A 152 19.79 -9.15 -8.10
CA ILE A 152 18.54 -8.49 -7.74
C ILE A 152 17.81 -8.19 -9.05
N ARG A 153 16.81 -8.99 -9.42
CA ARG A 153 15.85 -8.61 -10.46
C ARG A 153 14.77 -7.77 -9.80
N LEU A 154 15.01 -6.46 -9.79
CA LEU A 154 13.98 -5.47 -9.50
C LEU A 154 12.93 -5.58 -10.61
N LEU A 155 11.79 -6.21 -10.34
CA LEU A 155 10.61 -5.94 -11.12
C LEU A 155 10.10 -4.59 -10.61
N ALA A 156 10.32 -3.52 -11.37
CA ALA A 156 9.70 -2.23 -11.16
C ALA A 156 8.60 -2.09 -12.21
N VAL A 157 7.35 -2.02 -11.77
CA VAL A 157 6.22 -1.75 -12.66
C VAL A 157 5.75 -0.34 -12.38
N LEU A 158 5.86 0.51 -13.38
CA LEU A 158 5.35 1.88 -13.42
C LEU A 158 4.16 1.94 -14.36
N GLY A 159 3.07 2.56 -13.95
CA GLY A 159 1.89 2.74 -14.80
C GLY A 159 1.04 3.94 -14.38
N ALA A 160 0.44 4.61 -15.37
CA ALA A 160 -0.61 5.60 -15.15
C ALA A 160 -1.94 4.85 -14.90
N ALA A 161 -2.74 5.29 -13.92
CA ALA A 161 -4.19 5.14 -14.08
C ALA A 161 -4.72 6.54 -14.32
N THR A 162 -5.32 6.72 -15.49
CA THR A 162 -6.45 7.62 -15.66
C THR A 162 -7.67 6.97 -15.05
#